data_AF-A0A4U3A698-F1
#
_entry.id   AF-A0A4U3A698-F1
#
_cell.length_a   1.000
_cell.length_b   1.000
_cell.length_c   1.000
_cell.angle_alpha   90.00
_cell.angle_beta   90.00
_cell.angle_gamma   90.00
#
_symmetry.space_group_name_H-M   'P 1'
#
loop_
_entity.id
_entity.type
_entity.pdbx_description
1 polymer ?
#
loop_
_entity_poly.entity_id
_entity_poly.type
_entity_poly.pdbx_seq_one_letter_code
_entity_poly.pdbx_strand_id
1 'polypeptide(L)'
;MNWLEAFILGIIQGLTEFLPISSTGHLYLGRHIFQLDEAGLFLDTMLHIGTLLAVFIYYRKEFIYLIKNPFSKLMLLLIVGTIPA
;
A
#
# COMPACT_ATOMS: atom_id res chain seq x y z
N MET A 1 17.93 -8.24 8.30
CA MET A 1 16.51 -8.24 8.72
C MET A 1 16.12 -9.65 9.13
N ASN A 2 15.60 -9.80 10.34
CA ASN A 2 15.01 -11.05 10.84
C ASN A 2 13.52 -11.12 10.42
N TRP A 3 12.96 -12.33 10.37
CA TRP A 3 11.55 -12.59 10.06
C TRP A 3 10.59 -11.84 11.01
N LEU A 4 10.96 -11.69 12.28
CA LEU A 4 10.16 -10.94 13.25
C LEU A 4 10.10 -9.45 12.93
N GLU A 5 11.21 -8.83 12.53
CA GLU A 5 11.26 -7.42 12.13
C GLU A 5 10.40 -7.19 10.88
N ALA A 6 10.53 -8.08 9.89
CA ALA A 6 9.72 -8.04 8.66
C ALA A 6 8.22 -8.16 8.97
N PHE A 7 7.85 -9.06 9.89
CA PHE A 7 6.47 -9.25 10.33
C PHE A 7 5.92 -8.02 11.05
N ILE A 8 6.68 -7.42 11.96
CA ILE A 8 6.29 -6.21 12.69
C ILE A 8 6.11 -5.03 11.72
N LEU A 9 7.09 -4.79 10.84
CA LEU A 9 7.01 -3.73 9.83
C LEU A 9 5.85 -3.96 8.85
N GLY A 10 5.56 -5.23 8.52
CA GLY A 10 4.39 -5.60 7.72
C GLY A 10 3.06 -5.29 8.40
N ILE A 11 2.94 -5.54 9.71
CA ILE A 11 1.75 -5.13 10.49
C ILE A 11 1.63 -3.61 10.50
N ILE A 12 2.72 -2.90 10.76
CA ILE A 12 2.74 -1.43 10.79
C ILE A 12 2.27 -0.88 9.43
N GLN A 13 2.85 -1.33 8.32
CA GLN A 13 2.43 -0.92 6.99
C GLN A 13 0.96 -1.25 6.74
N GLY A 14 0.54 -2.50 7.01
CA GLY A 14 -0.82 -2.95 6.76
C GLY A 14 -1.88 -2.16 7.53
N LEU A 15 -1.57 -1.74 8.75
CA LEU A 15 -2.48 -0.93 9.57
C LEU A 15 -2.46 0.55 9.18
N THR A 16 -1.29 1.09 8.88
CA THR A 16 -1.11 2.54 8.67
C THR A 16 -1.40 2.99 7.26
N GLU A 17 -1.28 2.13 6.24
CA GLU A 17 -1.46 2.49 4.83
C GLU A 17 -2.88 2.99 4.52
N PHE A 18 -3.88 2.40 5.17
CA PHE A 18 -5.29 2.75 4.95
C PHE A 18 -5.81 3.82 5.91
N LEU A 19 -4.98 4.22 6.88
CA LEU A 19 -5.30 5.25 7.85
C LEU A 19 -4.60 6.56 7.45
N PRO A 20 -5.23 7.74 7.60
CA PRO A 20 -4.64 9.02 7.23
C PRO A 20 -3.63 9.50 8.29
N ILE A 21 -2.62 8.69 8.58
CA ILE A 21 -1.62 8.90 9.65
C ILE A 21 -0.17 8.76 9.16
N SER A 22 0.07 8.71 7.84
CA SER A 22 1.37 8.55 7.19
C SER A 22 2.07 7.22 7.51
N SER A 23 1.87 6.22 6.65
CA SER A 23 2.56 4.92 6.71
C SER A 23 4.08 5.06 6.54
N THR A 24 4.53 5.93 5.65
CA THR A 24 5.96 6.19 5.39
C THR A 24 6.71 6.69 6.63
N GLY A 25 6.11 7.54 7.45
CA GLY A 25 6.70 8.01 8.70
C GLY A 25 6.84 6.89 9.74
N HIS A 26 5.83 6.04 9.87
CA HIS A 26 5.85 4.90 10.79
C HIS A 26 6.88 3.85 10.36
N LEU A 27 6.97 3.54 9.06
CA LEU A 27 8.00 2.64 8.52
C LEU A 27 9.40 3.20 8.72
N TYR A 28 9.62 4.49 8.48
CA TYR A 28 10.91 5.13 8.71
C TYR A 28 11.37 4.98 10.18
N LEU A 29 10.48 5.28 11.13
CA LEU A 29 10.76 5.12 12.56
C LEU A 29 11.05 3.65 12.92
N GLY A 30 10.21 2.71 12.44
CA GLY A 30 10.40 1.29 12.70
C GLY A 30 11.73 0.75 12.15
N ARG A 31 12.10 1.15 10.91
CA ARG A 31 13.39 0.79 10.31
C ARG A 31 14.56 1.36 11.08
N HIS A 32 14.48 2.61 11.52
CA HIS A 32 15.54 3.23 12.30
C HIS A 32 15.76 2.51 13.64
N ILE A 33 14.66 2.14 14.33
CA ILE A 33 14.72 1.36 15.59
C ILE A 33 15.37 -0.01 15.36
N PHE A 34 15.08 -0.67 14.24
CA PHE A 34 15.66 -1.97 13.89
C PHE A 34 17.02 -1.88 13.17
N GLN A 35 17.60 -0.68 12.99
CA GLN A 35 18.87 -0.46 12.28
C GLN A 35 18.83 -0.99 10.83
N LEU A 36 17.68 -0.86 10.16
CA LEU A 36 17.42 -1.31 8.79
C LEU A 36 17.43 -0.16 7.77
N ASP A 37 18.15 0.93 8.04
CA ASP A 37 18.13 2.15 7.23
C ASP A 37 18.56 1.90 5.78
N GLU A 38 19.54 1.03 5.54
CA GLU A 38 20.05 0.70 4.20
C GLU A 38 19.08 -0.17 3.37
N ALA A 39 18.20 -0.92 4.01
CA ALA A 39 17.22 -1.79 3.32
C ALA A 39 15.92 -1.05 2.96
N GLY A 40 15.81 0.23 3.34
CA GLY A 40 14.53 0.95 3.41
C GLY A 40 13.73 0.94 2.12
N LEU A 41 14.32 1.32 0.99
CA LEU A 41 13.59 1.46 -0.26
C LEU A 41 13.00 0.12 -0.75
N PHE A 42 13.81 -0.94 -0.72
CA PHE A 42 13.36 -2.26 -1.17
C PHE A 42 12.28 -2.82 -0.24
N LEU A 43 12.50 -2.75 1.07
CA LEU A 43 11.54 -3.23 2.07
C LEU A 43 10.22 -2.46 1.98
N ASP A 44 10.27 -1.13 1.99
CA ASP A 44 9.08 -0.28 1.92
C ASP A 44 8.28 -0.60 0.65
N THR A 45 8.95 -0.76 -0.51
CA THR A 45 8.28 -1.11 -1.77
C THR A 45 7.59 -2.48 -1.69
N MET A 46 8.25 -3.50 -1.13
CA MET A 46 7.65 -4.83 -0.97
C MET A 46 6.45 -4.82 -0.03
N LEU A 47 6.51 -4.04 1.04
CA LEU A 47 5.39 -3.89 1.97
C LEU A 47 4.20 -3.15 1.32
N HIS A 48 4.46 -2.12 0.51
CA HIS A 48 3.43 -1.43 -0.29
C HIS A 48 2.80 -2.36 -1.35
N ILE A 49 3.57 -3.27 -1.96
CA ILE A 49 2.99 -4.30 -2.84
C ILE A 49 2.00 -5.18 -2.05
N GLY A 50 2.34 -5.54 -0.80
CA GLY A 50 1.44 -6.29 0.08
C GLY A 50 0.11 -5.57 0.31
N THR A 51 0.13 -4.28 0.62
CA THR A 51 -1.10 -3.48 0.80
C THR A 51 -1.87 -3.27 -0.50
N LEU A 52 -1.17 -3.06 -1.62
CA LEU A 52 -1.78 -2.98 -2.95
C LEU A 52 -2.54 -4.28 -3.29
N LEU A 53 -1.94 -5.44 -3.03
CA LEU A 53 -2.60 -6.73 -3.24
C LEU A 53 -3.85 -6.87 -2.35
N ALA A 54 -3.79 -6.40 -1.10
CA ALA A 54 -4.96 -6.39 -0.22
C ALA A 54 -6.11 -5.56 -0.82
N VAL A 55 -5.82 -4.39 -1.40
CA VAL A 55 -6.81 -3.55 -2.12
C VAL A 55 -7.38 -4.28 -3.32
N PHE A 56 -6.55 -4.91 -4.16
CA PHE A 56 -7.03 -5.69 -5.31
C PHE A 56 -7.95 -6.84 -4.91
N ILE A 57 -7.61 -7.56 -3.84
CA ILE A 57 -8.43 -8.69 -3.33
C ILE A 57 -9.75 -8.17 -2.74
N TYR A 58 -9.70 -7.12 -1.93
CA TYR A 58 -10.88 -6.55 -1.31
C TYR A 58 -11.87 -6.04 -2.37
N TYR A 59 -11.39 -5.20 -3.30
CA TYR A 59 -12.19 -4.60 -4.39
C TYR A 59 -12.23 -5.43 -5.68
N ARG A 60 -11.96 -6.74 -5.61
CA ARG A 60 -11.88 -7.60 -6.81
C ARG A 60 -13.11 -7.52 -7.71
N LYS A 61 -14.31 -7.33 -7.12
CA LYS A 61 -15.57 -7.26 -7.88
C LYS A 61 -15.67 -5.95 -8.64
N GLU A 62 -15.27 -4.85 -8.02
CA GLU A 62 -15.20 -3.51 -8.59
C GLU A 62 -14.17 -3.46 -9.71
N PHE A 63 -13.00 -4.06 -9.52
CA PHE A 63 -12.00 -4.21 -10.58
C PHE A 63 -12.55 -4.98 -11.79
N ILE A 64 -13.19 -6.14 -11.58
CA ILE A 64 -13.82 -6.90 -12.67
C ILE A 64 -14.93 -6.07 -13.34
N TYR A 65 -15.71 -5.31 -12.56
CA TYR A 65 -16.75 -4.44 -13.09
C TYR A 65 -16.17 -3.35 -14.00
N LEU A 66 -15.08 -2.69 -13.57
CA LEU A 66 -14.40 -1.65 -14.34
C LEU A 66 -13.82 -2.19 -15.65
N ILE A 67 -13.18 -3.37 -15.61
CA ILE A 67 -12.65 -4.03 -16.81
C ILE A 67 -13.77 -4.34 -17.82
N LYS A 68 -14.93 -4.81 -17.34
CA LYS A 68 -16.09 -5.11 -18.20
C LYS A 68 -16.83 -3.85 -18.67
N ASN A 69 -16.73 -2.75 -17.94
CA ASN A 69 -17.49 -1.51 -18.20
C ASN A 69 -16.55 -0.28 -18.22
N PRO A 70 -15.68 -0.16 -19.24
CA PRO A 70 -14.64 0.88 -19.27
C PRO A 70 -15.19 2.31 -19.40
N PHE A 71 -16.41 2.48 -19.89
CA PHE A 71 -17.08 3.78 -20.00
C PHE A 71 -18.04 4.07 -18.83
N SER A 72 -17.93 3.32 -17.73
CA SER A 72 -18.74 3.55 -16.54
C SER A 72 -18.39 4.89 -15.87
N LYS A 73 -19.38 5.48 -15.19
CA LYS A 73 -19.17 6.70 -14.39
C LYS A 73 -18.04 6.52 -13.36
N LEU A 74 -17.93 5.32 -12.77
CA LEU A 74 -16.86 4.99 -11.83
C LEU A 74 -15.47 5.08 -12.46
N MET A 75 -15.29 4.55 -13.68
CA MET A 75 -14.01 4.66 -14.39
C MET A 75 -13.65 6.11 -14.70
N LEU A 76 -14.62 6.93 -15.11
CA LEU A 76 -14.39 8.36 -15.34
C LEU A 76 -13.99 9.09 -14.04
N LEU A 77 -14.67 8.80 -12.93
CA LEU A 77 -14.33 9.39 -11.63
C LEU A 77 -12.92 8.99 -11.17
N LEU A 78 -12.51 7.73 -11.39
CA LEU A 78 -11.15 7.28 -11.10
C LEU A 78 -10.12 8.02 -11.97
N ILE A 79 -10.35 8.15 -13.28
CA ILE A 79 -9.44 8.88 -14.18
C ILE A 79 -9.30 10.34 -13.72
N VAL A 80 -10.42 11.02 -13.47
CA VAL A 80 -10.42 12.42 -13.00
C VAL A 80 -9.71 12.55 -11.64
N GLY A 81 -9.85 11.57 -10.76
CA GLY A 81 -9.16 11.54 -9.46
C GLY A 81 -7.65 11.24 -9.55
N THR A 82 -7.21 10.48 -10.55
CA THR A 82 -5.80 10.11 -10.72
C THR A 82 -4.98 11.16 -11.48
N ILE A 83 -5.57 11.89 -12.43
CA ILE A 83 -4.85 12.91 -13.24
C ILE A 83 -4.11 13.97 -12.41
N PRO A 84 -4.66 14.50 -11.29
CA PRO A 84 -3.98 15.54 -10.51
C PRO A 84 -2.81 15.04 -9.66
N ALA A 85 -2.73 13.74 -9.39
CA ALA A 85 -1.73 13.12 -8.51
C ALA A 85 -0.40 12.93 -9.24
#